data_AF-A0A933IVB3-F1
#
_entry.id   AF-A0A933IVB3-F1
#
_cell.length_a   1.000
_cell.length_b   1.000
_cell.length_c   1.000
_cell.angle_alpha   90.00
_cell.angle_beta   90.00
_cell.angle_gamma   90.00
#
_symmetry.space_group_name_H-M   'P 1'
#
loop_
_entity.id
_entity.type
_entity.pdbx_description
1 polymer ?
#
loop_
_entity_poly.entity_id
_entity_poly.type
_entity_poly.pdbx_seq_one_letter_code
_entity_poly.pdbx_strand_id
1 'polypeptide(L)'
;SMTSHRNMISLPKFKTHLFARMTGAVKNLYGVVHGLTKVAYHSKFKDPEDFTGLLLDLLDLVRPKLTIVDAVVGMEGDGPTWGRPRFVGYILASADPLAVDYVMSRMMGFPEEEPPLFQIVAPPEVEVVGVPLEMAVQRGFRLPQPNTMRDGLEGLQWLPHRLKEAFCRELLPRPGIDRRLCIGCALCLKSCPRQAIRMTRAGASVDHNQCIRCWCCNEVCPSDAVRPERSLVGRMLAGFR
;
A
#
# COMPACT_ATOMS: atom_id res chain seq x y z
N SER A 1 20.35 -0.05 -26.33
CA SER A 1 19.11 0.25 -27.06
C SER A 1 17.94 0.00 -26.11
N MET A 2 17.60 0.98 -25.26
CA MET A 2 16.45 0.88 -24.36
C MET A 2 15.19 1.16 -25.19
N THR A 3 14.53 0.09 -25.61
CA THR A 3 13.34 0.11 -26.45
C THR A 3 12.21 0.86 -25.78
N SER A 4 12.01 2.11 -26.19
CA SER A 4 10.72 2.72 -26.52
C SER A 4 9.47 1.91 -26.12
N HIS A 5 9.05 1.99 -24.84
CA HIS A 5 7.68 1.68 -24.43
C HIS A 5 6.71 2.83 -24.81
N ARG A 6 6.93 3.47 -25.96
CA ARG A 6 6.17 4.65 -26.42
C ARG A 6 4.69 4.37 -26.67
N ASN A 7 4.17 3.16 -26.49
CA ASN A 7 2.76 2.80 -26.69
C ASN A 7 2.20 1.99 -25.50
N MET A 8 2.60 2.30 -24.27
CA MET A 8 2.01 1.66 -23.09
C MET A 8 0.71 2.36 -22.66
N ILE A 9 -0.33 1.56 -22.43
CA ILE A 9 -1.57 1.99 -21.77
C ILE A 9 -1.61 1.32 -20.38
N SER A 10 -1.76 2.11 -19.33
CA SER A 10 -1.84 1.63 -17.95
C SER A 10 -3.31 1.41 -17.55
N LEU A 11 -3.62 0.25 -16.98
CA LEU A 11 -4.98 -0.12 -16.55
C LEU A 11 -5.03 -0.40 -15.02
N PRO A 12 -4.83 0.62 -14.18
CA PRO A 12 -4.91 0.48 -12.72
C PRO A 12 -6.35 0.23 -12.24
N LYS A 13 -6.45 -0.21 -10.99
CA LYS A 13 -7.72 -0.42 -10.29
C LYS A 13 -7.92 0.66 -9.21
N PHE A 14 -9.16 1.13 -9.05
CA PHE A 14 -9.52 2.04 -7.95
C PHE A 14 -9.44 1.32 -6.60
N LYS A 15 -8.32 1.44 -5.90
CA LYS A 15 -8.13 0.69 -4.65
C LYS A 15 -7.19 1.35 -3.64
N THR A 16 -7.50 1.17 -2.36
CA THR A 16 -6.64 1.54 -1.25
C THR A 16 -5.43 0.60 -1.12
N HIS A 17 -4.41 1.06 -0.40
CA HIS A 17 -3.22 0.28 -0.09
C HIS A 17 -2.64 0.69 1.27
N LEU A 18 -2.34 -0.27 2.15
CA LEU A 18 -1.86 0.01 3.52
C LEU A 18 -0.59 0.86 3.59
N PHE A 19 0.35 0.66 2.66
CA PHE A 19 1.62 1.39 2.65
C PHE A 19 1.56 2.73 1.89
N ALA A 20 1.25 2.69 0.59
CA ALA A 20 1.17 3.89 -0.27
C ALA A 20 -0.16 4.67 -0.16
N ARG A 21 -1.03 4.35 0.81
CA ARG A 21 -2.44 4.81 0.97
C ARG A 21 -3.39 4.38 -0.17
N MET A 22 -2.95 4.40 -1.42
CA MET A 22 -3.70 3.96 -2.59
C MET A 22 -2.80 3.23 -3.61
N THR A 23 -3.42 2.52 -4.55
CA THR A 23 -2.69 1.93 -5.68
C THR A 23 -2.60 2.89 -6.86
N GLY A 24 -3.72 3.26 -7.47
CA GLY A 24 -3.69 4.27 -8.53
C GLY A 24 -2.79 3.91 -9.73
N ALA A 25 -2.60 4.87 -10.61
CA ALA A 25 -1.81 4.83 -11.81
C ALA A 25 -0.32 4.67 -11.51
N VAL A 26 0.24 5.49 -10.61
CA VAL A 26 1.67 5.56 -10.37
C VAL A 26 2.19 4.26 -9.74
N LYS A 27 1.52 3.75 -8.69
CA LYS A 27 1.92 2.45 -8.10
C LYS A 27 1.66 1.28 -9.04
N ASN A 28 0.71 1.38 -9.98
CA ASN A 28 0.46 0.31 -10.95
C ASN A 28 1.69 0.04 -11.83
N LEU A 29 2.50 1.07 -12.10
CA LEU A 29 3.76 0.94 -12.86
C LEU A 29 4.79 0.08 -12.14
N TYR A 30 4.67 -0.11 -10.83
CA TYR A 30 5.49 -1.05 -10.09
C TYR A 30 5.33 -2.50 -10.59
N GLY A 31 4.25 -2.80 -11.32
CA GLY A 31 4.07 -4.07 -12.03
C GLY A 31 5.08 -4.32 -13.16
N VAL A 32 5.75 -3.28 -13.68
CA VAL A 32 6.84 -3.41 -14.66
C VAL A 32 8.09 -4.02 -14.03
N VAL A 33 8.26 -3.89 -12.71
CA VAL A 33 9.38 -4.49 -11.98
C VAL A 33 9.14 -6.00 -11.84
N HIS A 34 9.90 -6.79 -12.59
CA HIS A 34 9.72 -8.24 -12.67
C HIS A 34 10.49 -9.02 -11.58
N GLY A 35 9.95 -10.16 -11.19
CA GLY A 35 10.63 -11.18 -10.40
C GLY A 35 10.97 -10.79 -8.97
N LEU A 36 12.05 -11.37 -8.44
CA LEU A 36 12.48 -11.17 -7.05
C LEU A 36 12.96 -9.74 -6.75
N THR A 37 13.20 -8.92 -7.78
CA THR A 37 13.56 -7.50 -7.65
C THR A 37 12.45 -6.71 -6.95
N LYS A 38 11.19 -7.02 -7.27
CA LYS A 38 10.03 -6.43 -6.59
C LYS A 38 10.10 -6.71 -5.09
N VAL A 39 10.35 -7.96 -4.72
CA VAL A 39 10.49 -8.38 -3.31
C VAL A 39 11.69 -7.72 -2.63
N ALA A 40 12.83 -7.63 -3.31
CA ALA A 40 14.03 -6.97 -2.79
C ALA A 40 13.80 -5.48 -2.52
N TYR A 41 13.07 -4.79 -3.39
CA TYR A 41 12.78 -3.36 -3.24
C TYR A 41 11.89 -3.07 -2.03
N HIS A 42 10.96 -3.95 -1.65
CA HIS A 42 10.21 -3.83 -0.39
C HIS A 42 11.09 -3.90 0.87
N SER A 43 12.29 -4.48 0.78
CA SER A 43 13.24 -4.50 1.88
C SER A 43 14.20 -3.31 1.87
N LYS A 44 14.40 -2.70 0.70
CA LYS A 44 15.30 -1.56 0.52
C LYS A 44 14.60 -0.24 0.87
N PHE A 45 13.33 -0.11 0.51
CA PHE A 45 12.52 1.10 0.70
C PHE A 45 11.49 0.85 1.79
N LYS A 46 11.90 1.04 3.05
CA LYS A 46 11.06 0.83 4.24
C LYS A 46 10.18 2.04 4.55
N ASP A 47 10.64 3.21 4.12
CA ASP A 47 9.95 4.47 4.31
C ASP A 47 9.06 4.77 3.09
N PRO A 48 7.80 5.22 3.31
CA PRO A 48 6.89 5.52 2.22
C PRO A 48 7.45 6.57 1.26
N GLU A 49 8.27 7.50 1.76
CA GLU A 49 8.90 8.54 0.95
C GLU A 49 9.85 7.92 -0.08
N ASP A 50 10.78 7.07 0.36
CA ASP A 50 11.73 6.44 -0.55
C ASP A 50 11.04 5.53 -1.57
N PHE A 51 10.02 4.79 -1.14
CA PHE A 51 9.24 3.96 -2.06
C PHE A 51 8.49 4.81 -3.07
N THR A 52 7.94 5.95 -2.66
CA THR A 52 7.29 6.89 -3.55
C THR A 52 8.28 7.49 -4.55
N GLY A 53 9.50 7.82 -4.12
CA GLY A 53 10.60 8.22 -5.01
C GLY A 53 10.88 7.18 -6.10
N LEU A 54 11.00 5.90 -5.73
CA LEU A 54 11.12 4.80 -6.70
C LEU A 54 9.94 4.77 -7.68
N LEU A 55 8.70 4.98 -7.21
CA LEU A 55 7.53 4.97 -8.10
C LEU A 55 7.55 6.14 -9.09
N LEU A 56 8.06 7.31 -8.67
CA LEU A 56 8.25 8.47 -9.53
C LEU A 56 9.36 8.22 -10.57
N ASP A 57 10.46 7.61 -10.16
CA ASP A 57 11.52 7.18 -11.10
C ASP A 57 10.97 6.21 -12.16
N LEU A 58 10.10 5.27 -11.75
CA LEU A 58 9.42 4.36 -12.66
C LEU A 58 8.44 5.10 -13.58
N LEU A 59 7.70 6.08 -13.07
CA LEU A 59 6.81 6.91 -13.88
C LEU A 59 7.61 7.64 -14.96
N ASP A 60 8.75 8.22 -14.61
CA ASP A 60 9.63 8.94 -15.52
C ASP A 60 10.29 8.04 -16.56
N LEU A 61 10.61 6.81 -16.20
CA LEU A 61 11.18 5.83 -17.11
C LEU A 61 10.15 5.24 -18.07
N VAL A 62 8.97 4.89 -17.56
CA VAL A 62 7.98 4.10 -18.28
C VAL A 62 7.04 4.98 -19.12
N ARG A 63 6.59 6.12 -18.59
CA ARG A 63 5.75 7.14 -19.25
C ARG A 63 4.59 6.55 -20.09
N PRO A 64 3.55 5.98 -19.44
CA PRO A 64 2.32 5.57 -20.16
C PRO A 64 1.74 6.72 -20.99
N LYS A 65 1.24 6.41 -22.18
CA LYS A 65 0.54 7.38 -23.04
C LYS A 65 -0.87 7.69 -22.57
N LEU A 66 -1.50 6.70 -21.96
CA LEU A 66 -2.86 6.78 -21.47
C LEU A 66 -2.99 5.88 -20.25
N THR A 67 -3.63 6.39 -19.22
CA THR A 67 -4.05 5.60 -18.06
C THR A 67 -5.56 5.57 -18.02
N ILE A 68 -6.13 4.37 -17.88
CA ILE A 68 -7.57 4.16 -17.71
C ILE A 68 -7.78 3.39 -16.41
N VAL A 69 -8.30 4.06 -15.39
CA VAL A 69 -8.62 3.44 -14.10
C VAL A 69 -9.98 2.75 -14.20
N ASP A 70 -9.98 1.44 -13.96
CA ASP A 70 -11.22 0.72 -13.68
C ASP A 70 -11.67 1.06 -12.25
N ALA A 71 -12.68 1.93 -12.16
CA ALA A 71 -13.34 2.32 -10.92
C ALA A 71 -14.80 1.87 -10.89
N VAL A 72 -15.16 0.79 -11.60
CA VAL A 72 -16.53 0.26 -11.54
C VAL A 72 -16.77 -0.35 -10.17
N VAL A 73 -15.93 -1.32 -9.82
CA VAL A 73 -15.82 -1.87 -8.47
C VAL A 73 -14.42 -1.57 -7.97
N GLY A 74 -14.33 -0.73 -6.95
CA GLY A 74 -13.09 -0.45 -6.26
C GLY A 74 -12.92 -1.29 -5.00
N MET A 75 -11.91 -0.96 -4.19
CA MET A 75 -11.68 -1.55 -2.88
C MET A 75 -11.33 -0.46 -1.86
N GLU A 76 -12.05 -0.47 -0.74
CA GLU A 76 -11.87 0.44 0.41
C GLU A 76 -11.28 -0.30 1.62
N GLY A 77 -10.72 0.42 2.59
CA GLY A 77 -10.17 -0.12 3.83
C GLY A 77 -8.73 -0.63 3.69
N ASP A 78 -8.38 -1.67 4.44
CA ASP A 78 -7.00 -2.15 4.63
C ASP A 78 -6.50 -3.04 3.48
N GLY A 79 -6.59 -2.51 2.26
CA GLY A 79 -6.15 -3.15 1.02
C GLY A 79 -4.63 -3.39 0.91
N PRO A 80 -4.16 -4.31 0.04
CA PRO A 80 -4.92 -5.11 -0.93
C PRO A 80 -5.65 -6.33 -0.36
N THR A 81 -5.25 -6.83 0.80
CA THR A 81 -5.73 -8.12 1.31
C THR A 81 -6.93 -7.99 2.25
N TRP A 82 -7.00 -6.92 3.06
CA TRP A 82 -8.10 -6.70 4.02
C TRP A 82 -9.09 -5.63 3.59
N GLY A 83 -8.97 -5.17 2.35
CA GLY A 83 -9.95 -4.24 1.79
C GLY A 83 -11.27 -4.93 1.50
N ARG A 84 -12.33 -4.12 1.38
CA ARG A 84 -13.66 -4.58 1.01
C ARG A 84 -14.02 -4.05 -0.37
N PRO A 85 -14.59 -4.88 -1.26
CA PRO A 85 -15.13 -4.39 -2.52
C PRO A 85 -16.13 -3.27 -2.27
N ARG A 86 -16.04 -2.19 -3.06
CA ARG A 86 -16.94 -1.04 -3.00
C ARG A 86 -17.36 -0.71 -4.41
N PHE A 87 -18.67 -0.67 -4.67
CA PHE A 87 -19.15 -0.13 -5.93
C PHE A 87 -18.86 1.36 -5.97
N VAL A 88 -18.14 1.80 -7.01
CA VAL A 88 -17.73 3.19 -7.22
C VAL A 88 -18.43 3.74 -8.47
N GLY A 89 -18.51 2.94 -9.55
CA GLY A 89 -19.38 3.22 -10.69
C GLY A 89 -18.81 4.17 -11.74
N TYR A 90 -17.49 4.33 -11.80
CA TYR A 90 -16.84 5.27 -12.73
C TYR A 90 -15.72 4.61 -13.54
N ILE A 91 -15.31 5.28 -14.61
CA ILE A 91 -14.04 5.08 -15.28
C ILE A 91 -13.33 6.42 -15.27
N LEU A 92 -12.05 6.42 -14.88
CA LEU A 92 -11.22 7.61 -14.99
C LEU A 92 -10.23 7.38 -16.12
N ALA A 93 -9.92 8.42 -16.90
CA ALA A 93 -8.90 8.35 -17.93
C ALA A 93 -8.12 9.66 -18.00
N SER A 94 -6.80 9.55 -18.15
CA SER A 94 -5.93 10.70 -18.38
C SER A 94 -4.64 10.27 -19.08
N ALA A 95 -4.07 11.17 -19.87
CA ALA A 95 -2.70 11.02 -20.37
C ALA A 95 -1.65 11.31 -19.28
N ASP A 96 -2.04 12.01 -18.21
CA ASP A 96 -1.21 12.25 -17.03
C ASP A 96 -1.60 11.30 -15.87
N PRO A 97 -0.72 10.35 -15.49
CA PRO A 97 -0.90 9.47 -14.35
C PRO A 97 -1.05 10.19 -13.00
N LEU A 98 -0.40 11.33 -12.82
CA LEU A 98 -0.50 12.10 -11.57
C LEU A 98 -1.87 12.76 -11.45
N ALA A 99 -2.38 13.33 -12.56
CA ALA A 99 -3.71 13.93 -12.59
C ALA A 99 -4.81 12.91 -12.22
N VAL A 100 -4.74 11.69 -12.77
CA VAL A 100 -5.75 10.67 -12.45
C VAL A 100 -5.62 10.17 -11.00
N ASP A 101 -4.41 10.07 -10.47
CA ASP A 101 -4.20 9.72 -9.06
C ASP A 101 -4.67 10.82 -8.11
N TYR A 102 -4.53 12.08 -8.49
CA TYR A 102 -5.05 13.21 -7.71
C TYR A 102 -6.58 13.18 -7.69
N VAL A 103 -7.24 13.07 -8.86
CA VAL A 103 -8.71 12.94 -8.91
C VAL A 103 -9.18 11.73 -8.12
N MET A 104 -8.49 10.59 -8.25
CA MET A 104 -8.82 9.38 -7.52
C MET A 104 -8.71 9.56 -6.00
N SER A 105 -7.67 10.25 -5.51
CA SER A 105 -7.50 10.52 -4.07
C SER A 105 -8.63 11.39 -3.53
N ARG A 106 -9.04 12.42 -4.28
CA ARG A 106 -10.17 13.30 -3.95
C ARG A 106 -11.50 12.53 -3.96
N MET A 107 -11.71 11.64 -4.93
CA MET A 107 -12.89 10.77 -4.96
C MET A 107 -12.98 9.86 -3.74
N MET A 108 -11.85 9.31 -3.27
CA MET A 108 -11.79 8.47 -2.05
C MET A 108 -12.01 9.28 -0.76
N GLY A 109 -11.82 10.61 -0.81
CA GLY A 109 -11.92 11.49 0.35
C GLY A 109 -10.62 11.63 1.14
N PHE A 110 -9.46 11.38 0.53
CA PHE A 110 -8.19 11.70 1.15
C PHE A 110 -8.01 13.23 1.27
N PRO A 111 -7.48 13.74 2.39
CA PRO A 111 -6.85 15.06 2.46
C PRO A 111 -5.71 15.16 1.44
N GLU A 112 -5.48 16.34 0.87
CA GLU A 112 -4.56 16.54 -0.25
C GLU A 112 -3.13 16.04 0.03
N GLU A 113 -2.65 16.25 1.25
CA GLU A 113 -1.30 15.88 1.67
C GLU A 113 -1.20 14.48 2.29
N GLU A 114 -2.30 13.72 2.37
CA GLU A 114 -2.27 12.43 3.08
C GLU A 114 -1.57 11.30 2.29
N PRO A 115 -1.80 11.15 0.96
CA PRO A 115 -1.02 10.21 0.17
C PRO A 115 0.45 10.65 0.07
N PRO A 116 1.44 9.79 0.39
CA PRO A 116 2.86 10.13 0.30
C PRO A 116 3.29 10.69 -1.06
N LEU A 117 2.60 10.29 -2.15
CA LEU A 117 2.80 10.82 -3.50
C LEU A 117 2.73 12.35 -3.55
N PHE A 118 1.72 12.93 -2.91
CA PHE A 118 1.46 14.37 -2.94
C PHE A 118 2.18 15.15 -1.83
N GLN A 119 2.92 14.46 -0.96
CA GLN A 119 3.89 15.08 -0.05
C GLN A 119 5.22 15.36 -0.75
N ILE A 120 5.52 14.62 -1.83
CA ILE A 120 6.80 14.72 -2.56
C ILE A 120 6.64 15.52 -3.86
N VAL A 121 5.51 15.34 -4.55
CA VAL A 121 5.21 16.03 -5.80
C VAL A 121 3.98 16.89 -5.60
N ALA A 122 4.05 18.16 -6.02
CA ALA A 122 2.92 19.06 -5.95
C ALA A 122 1.73 18.48 -6.73
N PRO A 123 0.50 18.55 -6.18
CA PRO A 123 -0.70 18.20 -6.92
C PRO A 123 -0.75 18.92 -8.27
N PRO A 124 -1.04 18.21 -9.38
CA PRO A 124 -1.19 18.85 -10.68
C PRO A 124 -2.46 19.71 -10.71
N GLU A 125 -2.46 20.73 -11.57
CA GLU A 125 -3.70 21.39 -11.95
C GLU A 125 -4.52 20.45 -12.84
N VAL A 126 -5.79 20.23 -12.50
CA VAL A 126 -6.64 19.26 -13.19
C VAL A 126 -7.96 19.90 -13.62
N GLU A 127 -8.27 19.80 -14.91
CA GLU A 127 -9.60 20.01 -15.44
C GLU A 127 -10.32 18.65 -15.53
N VAL A 128 -11.48 18.53 -14.88
CA VAL A 128 -12.31 17.32 -14.94
C VAL A 128 -13.37 17.49 -16.02
N VAL A 129 -13.31 16.64 -17.05
CA VAL A 129 -14.32 16.57 -18.12
C VAL A 129 -15.29 15.42 -17.85
N GLY A 130 -16.58 15.67 -18.01
CA GLY A 130 -17.65 14.68 -17.80
C GLY A 130 -18.37 14.89 -16.48
N VAL A 131 -18.38 13.87 -15.61
CA VAL A 131 -19.05 13.97 -14.30
C VAL A 131 -18.22 14.89 -13.39
N PRO A 132 -18.82 15.94 -12.79
CA PRO A 132 -18.11 16.81 -11.86
C PRO A 132 -17.54 16.04 -10.66
N LEU A 133 -16.34 16.42 -10.22
CA LEU A 133 -15.61 15.71 -9.15
C LEU A 133 -16.45 15.60 -7.87
N GLU A 134 -17.15 16.66 -7.49
CA GLU A 134 -18.00 16.72 -6.31
C GLU A 134 -19.13 15.67 -6.31
N MET A 135 -19.60 15.26 -7.49
CA MET A 135 -20.60 14.20 -7.65
C MET A 135 -19.97 12.81 -7.62
N ALA A 136 -18.70 12.71 -8.02
CA ALA A 136 -17.95 11.46 -8.05
C ALA A 136 -17.34 11.07 -6.68
N VAL A 137 -17.39 11.97 -5.68
CA VAL A 137 -16.90 11.70 -4.32
C VAL A 137 -17.65 10.53 -3.67
N GLN A 138 -16.89 9.56 -3.19
CA GLN A 138 -17.39 8.36 -2.55
C GLN A 138 -17.65 8.61 -1.06
N ARG A 139 -18.86 9.08 -0.72
CA ARG A 139 -19.23 9.33 0.67
C ARG A 139 -19.19 8.04 1.50
N GLY A 140 -18.58 8.12 2.68
CA GLY A 140 -18.40 6.96 3.57
C GLY A 140 -17.44 5.90 3.02
N PHE A 141 -16.56 6.27 2.09
CA PHE A 141 -15.48 5.40 1.65
C PHE A 141 -14.48 5.21 2.80
N ARG A 142 -14.09 3.97 3.08
CA ARG A 142 -13.14 3.67 4.16
C ARG A 142 -11.71 3.82 3.68
N LEU A 143 -10.96 4.72 4.30
CA LEU A 143 -9.52 4.84 4.07
C LEU A 143 -8.76 3.73 4.82
N PRO A 144 -7.58 3.29 4.33
CA PRO A 144 -6.76 2.33 5.07
C PRO A 144 -6.29 2.95 6.38
N GLN A 145 -6.09 2.13 7.41
CA GLN A 145 -5.46 2.64 8.63
C GLN A 145 -4.02 3.08 8.33
N PRO A 146 -3.55 4.18 8.93
CA PRO A 146 -2.15 4.57 8.83
C PRO A 146 -1.28 3.43 9.38
N ASN A 147 -0.44 2.84 8.54
CA ASN A 147 0.43 1.72 8.92
C ASN A 147 1.91 2.16 9.01
N THR A 148 2.14 3.47 8.91
CA THR A 148 3.42 4.12 8.98
C THR A 148 3.86 4.30 10.42
N MET A 149 5.15 4.04 10.69
CA MET A 149 5.79 4.37 11.97
C MET A 149 5.54 5.83 12.38
N ARG A 150 5.29 6.74 11.43
CA ARG A 150 5.12 8.18 11.62
C ARG A 150 3.90 8.55 12.49
N ASP A 151 2.75 7.91 12.29
CA ASP A 151 1.48 8.37 12.87
C ASP A 151 1.22 7.89 14.31
N GLY A 152 1.91 6.83 14.75
CA GLY A 152 1.81 6.33 16.13
C GLY A 152 2.67 7.09 17.15
N LEU A 153 3.48 8.06 16.70
CA LEU A 153 4.60 8.61 17.48
C LEU A 153 4.72 10.14 17.43
N GLU A 154 3.72 10.85 16.90
CA GLU A 154 3.78 12.32 16.88
C GLU A 154 3.95 12.91 18.30
N GLY A 155 3.52 12.21 19.34
CA GLY A 155 3.77 12.57 20.75
C GLY A 155 5.11 12.09 21.34
N LEU A 156 5.92 11.33 20.60
CA LEU A 156 7.19 10.72 21.06
C LEU A 156 8.41 11.21 20.25
N GLN A 157 8.27 12.34 19.56
CA GLN A 157 9.35 12.96 18.77
C GLN A 157 10.59 13.30 19.60
N TRP A 158 10.43 13.45 20.92
CA TRP A 158 11.49 13.75 21.88
C TRP A 158 12.35 12.53 22.28
N LEU A 159 11.93 11.29 21.95
CA LEU A 159 12.72 10.11 22.31
C LEU A 159 13.90 9.87 21.36
N PRO A 160 15.06 9.45 21.89
CA PRO A 160 16.18 8.96 21.10
C PRO A 160 15.74 7.89 20.10
N HIS A 161 16.26 7.93 18.88
CA HIS A 161 15.89 7.05 17.76
C HIS A 161 15.75 5.57 18.15
N ARG A 162 16.68 5.04 18.95
CA ARG A 162 16.68 3.64 19.40
C ARG A 162 15.49 3.28 20.30
N LEU A 163 15.10 4.20 21.19
CA LEU A 163 13.95 4.02 22.08
C LEU A 163 12.64 4.17 21.30
N LYS A 164 12.60 5.12 20.36
CA LYS A 164 11.49 5.28 19.42
C LYS A 164 11.29 3.98 18.63
N GLU A 165 12.33 3.45 17.98
CA GLU A 165 12.27 2.20 17.22
C GLU A 165 11.81 1.00 18.05
N ALA A 166 12.31 0.85 19.29
CA ALA A 166 11.89 -0.23 20.19
C ALA A 166 10.41 -0.10 20.57
N PHE A 167 9.95 1.11 20.87
CA PHE A 167 8.57 1.41 21.23
C PHE A 167 7.61 1.21 20.06
N CYS A 168 7.97 1.66 18.85
CA CYS A 168 7.24 1.40 17.60
C CYS A 168 7.05 -0.09 17.36
N ARG A 169 8.14 -0.85 17.60
CA ARG A 169 8.15 -2.29 17.37
C ARG A 169 7.10 -2.95 18.26
N GLU A 170 6.92 -2.52 19.49
CA GLU A 170 5.90 -3.08 20.37
C GLU A 170 4.49 -2.55 20.09
N LEU A 171 4.31 -1.30 19.68
CA LEU A 171 2.97 -0.73 19.48
C LEU A 171 2.33 -1.03 18.13
N LEU A 172 3.12 -1.10 17.06
CA LEU A 172 2.59 -1.22 15.71
C LEU A 172 2.16 -2.66 15.40
N PRO A 173 1.11 -2.87 14.58
CA PRO A 173 0.70 -4.18 14.15
C PRO A 173 1.83 -4.94 13.45
N ARG A 174 1.92 -6.24 13.69
CA ARG A 174 2.84 -7.16 13.04
C ARG A 174 2.08 -8.27 12.32
N PRO A 175 2.64 -8.90 11.27
CA PRO A 175 1.97 -10.00 10.58
C PRO A 175 1.90 -11.24 11.47
N GLY A 176 0.71 -11.70 11.84
CA GLY A 176 0.44 -12.98 12.52
C GLY A 176 -0.21 -13.99 11.57
N ILE A 177 -0.02 -15.28 11.81
CA ILE A 177 -0.62 -16.36 10.99
C ILE A 177 -1.78 -16.99 11.75
N ASP A 178 -3.01 -16.85 11.24
CA ASP A 178 -4.15 -17.66 11.69
C ASP A 178 -3.99 -19.09 11.16
N ARG A 179 -3.60 -19.98 12.07
CA ARG A 179 -3.35 -21.39 11.75
C ARG A 179 -4.59 -22.14 11.26
N ARG A 180 -5.80 -21.65 11.58
CA ARG A 180 -7.05 -22.27 11.12
C ARG A 180 -7.30 -22.01 9.62
N LEU A 181 -6.76 -20.91 9.10
CA LEU A 181 -6.89 -20.52 7.70
C LEU A 181 -5.65 -20.89 6.87
N CYS A 182 -4.52 -21.19 7.50
CA CYS A 182 -3.27 -21.47 6.81
C CYS A 182 -3.31 -22.83 6.12
N ILE A 183 -3.25 -22.84 4.79
CA ILE A 183 -3.23 -24.08 3.97
C ILE A 183 -1.82 -24.63 3.71
N GLY A 184 -0.78 -24.05 4.31
CA GLY A 184 0.59 -24.55 4.18
C GLY A 184 1.27 -24.40 2.81
N CYS A 185 0.76 -23.56 1.90
CA CYS A 185 1.25 -23.44 0.52
C CYS A 185 2.67 -22.85 0.36
N ALA A 186 3.25 -22.31 1.44
CA ALA A 186 4.59 -21.71 1.49
C ALA A 186 4.84 -20.51 0.55
N LEU A 187 3.80 -19.88 -0.02
CA LEU A 187 3.96 -18.66 -0.82
C LEU A 187 4.58 -17.51 -0.02
N CYS A 188 4.14 -17.34 1.23
CA CYS A 188 4.71 -16.33 2.14
C CYS A 188 6.19 -16.59 2.48
N LEU A 189 6.62 -17.86 2.54
CA LEU A 189 8.03 -18.21 2.70
C LEU A 189 8.84 -17.73 1.49
N LYS A 190 8.36 -18.04 0.28
CA LYS A 190 9.02 -17.68 -0.98
C LYS A 190 9.06 -16.17 -1.21
N SER A 191 8.03 -15.43 -0.76
CA SER A 191 7.95 -13.97 -0.96
C SER A 191 8.63 -13.14 0.12
N CYS A 192 9.14 -13.74 1.20
CA CYS A 192 9.70 -12.98 2.31
C CYS A 192 11.12 -12.49 2.00
N PRO A 193 11.37 -11.17 1.86
CA PRO A 193 12.69 -10.66 1.50
C PRO A 193 13.73 -10.81 2.61
N ARG A 194 13.27 -10.94 3.86
CA ARG A 194 14.13 -11.08 5.05
C ARG A 194 14.23 -12.51 5.55
N GLN A 195 13.65 -13.47 4.82
CA GLN A 195 13.57 -14.88 5.23
C GLN A 195 13.02 -15.06 6.66
N ALA A 196 12.12 -14.15 7.06
CA ALA A 196 11.51 -14.13 8.38
C ALA A 196 10.35 -15.14 8.51
N ILE A 197 10.04 -15.93 7.48
CA ILE A 197 8.98 -16.93 7.53
C ILE A 197 9.61 -18.31 7.70
N ARG A 198 9.03 -19.15 8.56
CA ARG A 198 9.40 -20.57 8.71
C ARG A 198 8.18 -21.45 8.51
N MET A 199 8.35 -22.55 7.79
CA MET A 199 7.33 -23.57 7.63
C MET A 199 7.48 -24.63 8.72
N THR A 200 6.38 -24.92 9.41
CA THR A 200 6.31 -25.95 10.46
C THR A 200 5.20 -26.93 10.15
N ARG A 201 5.10 -28.03 10.91
CA ARG A 201 3.97 -28.99 10.82
C ARG A 201 2.61 -28.33 11.09
N ALA A 202 2.59 -27.22 11.83
CA ALA A 202 1.38 -26.47 12.17
C ALA A 202 1.09 -25.30 11.21
N GLY A 203 1.79 -25.23 10.07
CA GLY A 203 1.69 -24.14 9.09
C GLY A 203 2.85 -23.14 9.14
N ALA A 204 2.65 -21.98 8.52
CA ALA A 204 3.65 -20.91 8.49
C ALA A 204 3.77 -20.21 9.86
N SER A 205 4.96 -19.71 10.17
CA SER A 205 5.26 -18.90 11.36
C SER A 205 6.18 -17.73 10.99
N VAL A 206 6.06 -16.63 11.72
CA VAL A 206 6.81 -15.39 11.47
C VAL A 206 7.83 -15.18 12.58
N ASP A 207 9.11 -15.05 12.22
CA ASP A 207 10.17 -14.57 13.08
C ASP A 207 10.13 -13.04 13.13
N HIS A 208 9.54 -12.51 14.21
CA HIS A 208 9.34 -11.06 14.37
C HIS A 208 10.62 -10.28 14.63
N ASN A 209 11.73 -10.95 14.98
CA ASN A 209 13.03 -10.29 15.12
C ASN A 209 13.63 -9.96 13.75
N GLN A 210 13.36 -10.81 12.75
CA GLN A 210 13.82 -10.63 11.37
C GLN A 210 12.80 -9.89 10.49
N CYS A 211 11.52 -9.94 10.87
CA CYS A 211 10.43 -9.34 10.10
C CYS A 211 10.51 -7.80 10.11
N ILE A 212 10.63 -7.23 8.91
CA ILE A 212 10.62 -5.77 8.69
C ILE A 212 9.21 -5.19 8.47
N ARG A 213 8.15 -6.01 8.64
CA ARG A 213 6.74 -5.59 8.47
C ARG A 213 6.42 -5.02 7.09
N CYS A 214 7.02 -5.58 6.05
CA CYS A 214 6.72 -5.21 4.65
C CYS A 214 5.36 -5.73 4.14
N TRP A 215 4.68 -6.60 4.90
CA TRP A 215 3.40 -7.21 4.55
C TRP A 215 3.35 -8.02 3.24
N CYS A 216 4.49 -8.32 2.59
CA CYS A 216 4.54 -9.18 1.40
C CYS A 216 3.93 -10.57 1.65
N CYS A 217 4.12 -11.12 2.85
CA CYS A 217 3.52 -12.40 3.25
C CYS A 217 1.99 -12.34 3.25
N ASN A 218 1.41 -11.19 3.56
CA ASN A 218 -0.02 -10.96 3.53
C ASN A 218 -0.53 -10.82 2.09
N GLU A 219 0.14 -10.03 1.24
CA GLU A 219 -0.25 -9.83 -0.15
C GLU A 219 -0.29 -11.13 -0.97
N VAL A 220 0.61 -12.08 -0.70
CA VAL A 220 0.68 -13.35 -1.45
C VAL A 220 -0.14 -14.49 -0.83
N CYS A 221 -0.83 -14.28 0.29
CA CYS A 221 -1.52 -15.36 0.99
C CYS A 221 -2.89 -15.63 0.34
N PRO A 222 -3.10 -16.78 -0.31
CA PRO A 222 -4.36 -17.05 -1.02
C PRO A 222 -5.52 -17.42 -0.08
N SER A 223 -5.23 -17.71 1.19
CA SER A 223 -6.20 -18.17 2.17
C SER A 223 -6.47 -17.15 3.27
N ASP A 224 -6.00 -15.90 3.11
CA ASP A 224 -6.25 -14.83 4.07
C ASP A 224 -5.83 -15.21 5.52
N ALA A 225 -4.75 -15.98 5.62
CA ALA A 225 -4.23 -16.45 6.90
C ALA A 225 -3.33 -15.43 7.61
N VAL A 226 -2.77 -14.44 6.89
CA VAL A 226 -1.78 -13.51 7.47
C VAL A 226 -2.45 -12.23 8.00
N ARG A 227 -2.85 -12.19 9.26
CA ARG A 227 -3.64 -11.11 9.87
C ARG A 227 -2.77 -10.12 10.67
N PRO A 228 -3.21 -8.87 10.89
CA PRO A 228 -2.56 -8.00 11.85
C PRO A 228 -2.70 -8.50 13.29
N GLU A 229 -1.58 -8.69 13.97
CA GLU A 229 -1.50 -9.03 15.39
C GLU A 229 -0.87 -7.85 16.14
N ARG A 230 -1.38 -7.55 17.34
CA ARG A 230 -0.80 -6.53 18.25
C ARG A 230 -0.14 -7.22 19.44
N SER A 231 0.94 -6.64 19.96
CA SER A 231 1.55 -7.08 21.21
C SER A 231 0.57 -6.94 22.38
N LEU A 232 0.89 -7.53 23.53
CA LEU A 232 0.12 -7.31 24.77
C LEU A 232 0.04 -5.82 25.14
N VAL A 233 1.15 -5.10 25.03
CA VAL A 233 1.23 -3.65 25.29
C VAL A 233 0.37 -2.87 24.32
N GLY A 234 0.45 -3.19 23.02
CA GLY A 234 -0.37 -2.56 21.98
C GLY A 234 -1.87 -2.85 22.12
N ARG A 235 -2.26 -4.01 22.67
CA ARG A 235 -3.66 -4.33 23.01
C ARG A 235 -4.14 -3.54 24.22
N MET A 236 -3.32 -3.45 25.28
CA MET A 236 -3.66 -2.68 26.48
C MET A 236 -3.87 -1.20 26.16
N LEU A 237 -2.95 -0.57 25.42
CA LEU A 237 -3.05 0.87 25.09
C LEU A 237 -4.14 1.20 24.08
N ALA A 238 -4.50 0.26 23.21
CA ALA A 238 -5.61 0.45 22.26
C ALA A 238 -6.99 0.27 22.90
N GLY A 239 -7.10 -0.44 24.02
CA GLY A 239 -8.34 -0.58 24.79
C GLY A 239 -8.72 0.65 25.63
N PHE A 240 -7.86 1.68 25.66
CA PHE A 240 -8.11 2.97 26.30
C PHE A 240 -8.63 4.05 25.33
N ARG A 241 -9.03 3.67 24.10
CA ARG A 241 -9.64 4.56 23.10
C ARG A 241 -11.02 4.09 22.72
#